data_AF-A0A7W8PL16-F1
#
_entry.id   AF-A0A7W8PL16-F1
#
_cell.length_a   1.000
_cell.length_b   1.000
_cell.length_c   1.000
_cell.angle_alpha   90.00
_cell.angle_beta   90.00
_cell.angle_gamma   90.00
#
_symmetry.space_group_name_H-M   'P 1'
#
loop_
_entity.id
_entity.type
_entity.pdbx_description
1 polymer ?
#
loop_
_entity_poly.entity_id
_entity_poly.type
_entity_poly.pdbx_seq_one_letter_code
_entity_poly.pdbx_strand_id
1 'polypeptide(L)'
;MKLAYPTRRVLRADGTTQALEGPRTMAQIEALIGPDCECCDTVMLDGLHVMIVDDLGYRKGLPVNENATALYLLRCGPGVDWQIRGDVVIVPDDDFSPAALKH
;
A
#
# COMPACT_ATOMS: atom_id res chain seq x y z
N MET A 1 8.32 -11.75 -4.55
CA MET A 1 8.51 -10.88 -5.74
C MET A 1 9.36 -9.69 -5.32
N LYS A 2 10.24 -9.18 -6.18
CA LYS A 2 11.04 -7.99 -5.90
C LYS A 2 10.57 -6.87 -6.83
N LEU A 3 10.04 -5.78 -6.27
CA LEU A 3 9.65 -4.61 -7.07
C LEU A 3 10.91 -3.85 -7.51
N ALA A 4 10.87 -3.22 -8.68
CA ALA A 4 11.97 -2.36 -9.13
C ALA A 4 12.12 -1.16 -8.19
N TYR A 5 13.34 -0.80 -7.80
CA TYR A 5 13.59 0.32 -6.90
C TYR A 5 13.98 1.59 -7.66
N PRO A 6 13.44 2.79 -7.30
CA PRO A 6 12.37 2.99 -6.33
C PRO A 6 10.98 2.90 -7.00
N THR A 7 10.12 1.97 -6.55
CA THR A 7 8.72 1.93 -6.99
C THR A 7 7.87 2.80 -6.09
N ARG A 8 7.21 3.80 -6.68
CA ARG A 8 6.15 4.58 -6.03
C ARG A 8 4.92 4.59 -6.92
N ARG A 9 3.78 4.10 -6.43
CA ARG A 9 2.54 4.03 -7.21
C ARG A 9 1.29 3.95 -6.34
N VAL A 10 0.17 4.37 -6.89
CA VAL A 10 -1.17 4.06 -6.39
C VAL A 10 -1.71 2.87 -7.17
N LEU A 11 -2.26 1.88 -6.47
CA LEU A 11 -3.10 0.85 -7.08
C LEU A 11 -4.55 1.20 -6.76
N ARG A 12 -5.33 1.50 -7.78
CA ARG A 12 -6.74 1.84 -7.64
C ARG A 12 -7.59 0.58 -7.57
N ALA A 13 -8.66 0.60 -6.80
CA ALA A 13 -9.59 -0.52 -6.70
C ALA A 13 -10.34 -0.81 -8.02
N ASP A 14 -10.39 0.16 -8.93
CA ASP A 14 -10.91 -0.02 -10.29
C ASP A 14 -9.96 -0.80 -11.23
N GLY A 15 -8.79 -1.21 -10.73
CA GLY A 15 -7.77 -1.95 -11.46
C GLY A 15 -6.73 -1.07 -12.14
N THR A 16 -6.90 0.25 -12.16
CA THR A 16 -5.92 1.18 -12.73
C THR A 16 -4.71 1.36 -11.80
N THR A 17 -3.59 1.81 -12.37
CA THR A 17 -2.36 2.08 -11.64
C THR A 17 -1.83 3.44 -12.02
N GLN A 18 -1.41 4.22 -11.03
CA GLN A 18 -0.86 5.55 -11.23
C GLN A 18 0.56 5.60 -10.64
N ALA A 19 1.56 5.94 -11.44
CA ALA A 19 2.91 6.20 -10.93
C ALA A 19 2.94 7.49 -10.10
N LEU A 20 3.76 7.51 -9.06
CA LEU A 20 3.98 8.70 -8.23
C LEU A 20 5.40 9.23 -8.43
N GLU A 21 5.51 10.53 -8.66
CA GLU A 21 6.80 11.22 -8.68
C GLU A 21 7.22 11.58 -7.26
N GLY A 22 8.41 11.12 -6.87
CA GLY A 22 9.06 11.45 -5.59
C GLY A 22 8.37 10.92 -4.33
N PRO A 23 9.01 11.08 -3.16
CA PRO A 23 8.41 10.76 -1.85
C PRO A 23 7.15 11.57 -1.56
N ARG A 24 6.29 11.04 -0.68
CA ARG A 24 5.03 11.66 -0.25
C ARG A 24 4.95 11.75 1.26
N THR A 25 4.30 12.79 1.78
CA THR A 25 3.96 12.85 3.21
C THR A 25 2.81 11.89 3.51
N MET A 26 2.65 11.49 4.78
CA MET A 26 1.50 10.63 5.15
C MET A 26 0.16 11.27 4.82
N ALA A 27 -0.01 12.58 5.03
CA ALA A 27 -1.23 13.29 4.65
C ALA A 27 -1.52 13.22 3.13
N GLN A 28 -0.48 13.25 2.28
CA GLN A 28 -0.65 13.05 0.84
C GLN A 28 -1.01 11.60 0.50
N ILE A 29 -0.47 10.63 1.23
CA ILE A 29 -0.80 9.22 1.04
C ILE A 29 -2.24 8.92 1.46
N GLU A 30 -2.66 9.42 2.61
CA GLU A 30 -4.05 9.33 3.09
C GLU A 30 -5.01 9.89 2.05
N ALA A 31 -4.74 11.09 1.52
CA ALA A 31 -5.56 11.69 0.46
C ALA A 31 -5.59 10.88 -0.85
N LEU A 32 -4.53 10.11 -1.15
CA LEU A 32 -4.49 9.24 -2.33
C LEU A 32 -5.27 7.93 -2.13
N ILE A 33 -5.30 7.40 -0.90
CA ILE A 33 -6.06 6.21 -0.50
C ILE A 33 -7.56 6.53 -0.44
N GLY A 34 -7.90 7.70 0.11
CA GLY A 34 -9.26 8.22 0.13
C GLY A 34 -9.44 9.32 1.17
N PRO A 35 -10.38 10.25 0.96
CA PRO A 35 -10.65 11.35 1.89
C PRO A 35 -11.09 10.85 3.28
N ASP A 36 -11.57 9.61 3.35
CA ASP A 36 -12.04 8.97 4.57
C ASP A 36 -11.02 7.95 5.14
N CYS A 37 -9.72 7.94 4.75
CA CYS A 37 -8.73 7.09 5.44
C CYS A 37 -8.50 7.59 6.88
N GLU A 38 -9.28 7.07 7.82
CA GLU A 38 -9.16 7.37 9.25
C GLU A 38 -8.08 6.53 9.94
N CYS A 39 -7.77 5.35 9.39
CA CYS A 39 -6.83 4.40 9.97
C CYS A 39 -6.07 3.72 8.85
N CYS A 40 -4.90 4.28 8.55
CA CYS A 40 -4.00 3.72 7.56
C CYS A 40 -3.02 2.75 8.27
N ASP A 41 -2.81 1.56 7.70
CA ASP A 41 -1.86 0.54 8.16
C ASP A 41 -0.88 0.15 7.04
N THR A 42 0.20 -0.57 7.38
CA THR A 42 1.30 -0.91 6.47
C THR A 42 1.50 -2.41 6.32
N VAL A 43 1.75 -2.84 5.08
CA VAL A 43 2.16 -4.20 4.74
C VAL A 43 3.55 -4.16 4.10
N MET A 44 4.53 -4.79 4.74
CA MET A 44 5.88 -4.95 4.17
C MET A 44 5.86 -5.98 3.04
N LEU A 45 6.12 -5.57 1.80
CA LEU A 45 6.00 -6.42 0.60
C LEU A 45 7.26 -7.24 0.31
N ASP A 46 8.43 -6.59 0.28
CA ASP A 46 9.69 -7.22 -0.18
C ASP A 46 10.93 -6.78 0.61
N GLY A 47 10.73 -6.20 1.80
CA GLY A 47 11.80 -5.66 2.65
C GLY A 47 12.31 -4.28 2.22
N LEU A 48 11.83 -3.75 1.08
CA LEU A 48 12.16 -2.41 0.60
C LEU A 48 10.93 -1.54 0.41
N HIS A 49 9.79 -2.14 0.04
CA HIS A 49 8.54 -1.43 -0.21
C HIS A 49 7.47 -1.78 0.83
N VAL A 50 6.75 -0.75 1.25
CA VAL A 50 5.54 -0.86 2.06
C VAL A 50 4.33 -0.56 1.18
N MET A 51 3.26 -1.33 1.38
CA MET A 51 1.93 -1.02 0.88
C MET A 51 1.11 -0.44 2.03
N ILE A 52 0.65 0.79 1.86
CA ILE A 52 -0.17 1.50 2.83
C ILE A 52 -1.63 1.33 2.41
N VAL A 53 -2.46 0.90 3.35
CA VAL A 53 -3.85 0.50 3.15
C VAL A 53 -4.76 1.22 4.15
N ASP A 54 -6.04 1.38 3.82
CA ASP A 54 -7.08 1.73 4.80
C ASP A 54 -7.49 0.46 5.56
N ASP A 55 -7.08 0.33 6.82
CA ASP A 55 -7.36 -0.83 7.68
C ASP A 55 -8.87 -1.03 7.89
N LEU A 56 -9.64 0.06 7.82
CA LEU A 56 -11.09 0.03 7.96
C LEU A 56 -11.82 -0.19 6.63
N GLY A 57 -11.10 -0.43 5.52
CA GLY A 57 -11.69 -0.60 4.18
C GLY A 57 -12.74 -1.72 4.12
N TYR A 58 -12.55 -2.81 4.87
CA TYR A 58 -13.56 -3.87 5.02
C TYR A 58 -14.84 -3.37 5.70
N ARG A 59 -14.72 -2.67 6.83
CA ARG A 59 -15.87 -2.13 7.57
C ARG A 59 -16.65 -1.10 6.76
N LYS A 60 -15.94 -0.30 5.96
CA LYS A 60 -16.51 0.72 5.07
C LYS A 60 -17.17 0.13 3.82
N GLY A 61 -16.98 -1.17 3.55
CA GLY A 61 -17.50 -1.81 2.35
C GLY A 61 -16.83 -1.32 1.07
N LEU A 62 -15.56 -0.90 1.14
CA LEU A 62 -14.82 -0.47 -0.05
C LEU A 62 -14.67 -1.63 -1.05
N PRO A 63 -14.59 -1.34 -2.36
CA PRO A 63 -14.40 -2.35 -3.39
C PRO A 63 -13.09 -3.11 -3.19
N VAL A 64 -13.07 -4.39 -3.57
CA VAL A 64 -11.87 -5.22 -3.53
C VAL A 64 -10.86 -4.69 -4.54
N ASN A 65 -9.62 -4.53 -4.09
CA ASN A 65 -8.50 -4.18 -4.95
C ASN A 65 -7.74 -5.46 -5.30
N GLU A 66 -8.04 -6.04 -6.45
CA GLU A 66 -7.49 -7.33 -6.90
C GLU A 66 -5.96 -7.30 -6.98
N ASN A 67 -5.39 -6.19 -7.47
CA ASN A 67 -3.95 -6.02 -7.58
C ASN A 67 -3.28 -5.97 -6.20
N ALA A 68 -3.83 -5.19 -5.27
CA ALA A 68 -3.32 -5.11 -3.90
C ALA A 68 -3.49 -6.43 -3.14
N THR A 69 -4.62 -7.10 -3.33
CA THR A 69 -4.92 -8.42 -2.75
C THR A 69 -3.92 -9.46 -3.25
N ALA A 70 -3.63 -9.50 -4.55
CA ALA A 70 -2.63 -10.41 -5.10
C ALA A 70 -1.23 -10.19 -4.48
N LEU A 71 -0.83 -8.94 -4.26
CA LEU A 71 0.44 -8.61 -3.59
C LEU A 71 0.45 -9.06 -2.12
N TYR A 72 -0.64 -8.81 -1.40
CA TYR A 72 -0.80 -9.23 -0.01
C TYR A 72 -0.75 -10.75 0.14
N LEU A 73 -1.51 -11.48 -0.67
CA LEU A 73 -1.55 -12.94 -0.65
C LEU A 73 -0.20 -13.56 -1.02
N LEU A 74 0.50 -12.97 -2.00
CA LEU A 74 1.85 -13.40 -2.35
C LEU A 74 2.84 -13.23 -1.19
N ARG A 75 2.64 -12.21 -0.35
CA ARG A 75 3.46 -11.93 0.83
C ARG A 75 3.11 -12.84 2.02
N CYS A 76 1.84 -13.12 2.25
CA CYS A 76 1.36 -13.91 3.38
C CYS A 76 1.51 -15.42 3.17
N GLY A 77 1.42 -15.88 1.92
CA GLY A 77 1.51 -17.31 1.60
C GLY A 77 0.18 -18.05 1.75
N PRO A 78 0.21 -19.39 1.65
CA PRO A 78 -1.00 -20.21 1.64
C PRO A 78 -1.74 -20.17 2.98
N GLY A 79 -3.07 -20.14 2.93
CA GLY A 79 -3.95 -20.17 4.12
C GLY A 79 -4.48 -18.81 4.56
N VAL A 80 -4.08 -17.73 3.87
CA VAL A 80 -4.67 -16.40 4.04
C VAL A 80 -5.60 -16.12 2.86
N ASP A 81 -6.81 -15.65 3.13
CA ASP A 81 -7.84 -15.30 2.14
C ASP A 81 -8.33 -13.84 2.28
N TRP A 82 -7.62 -13.04 3.08
CA TRP A 82 -7.97 -11.66 3.34
C TRP A 82 -7.84 -10.79 2.07
N GLN A 83 -8.89 -10.04 1.79
CA GLN A 83 -8.96 -9.11 0.67
C GLN A 83 -8.56 -7.71 1.10
N ILE A 84 -7.68 -7.08 0.32
CA ILE A 84 -7.40 -5.66 0.47
C ILE A 84 -8.49 -4.87 -0.25
N ARG A 85 -9.06 -3.87 0.43
CA ARG A 85 -10.20 -3.08 -0.06
C ARG A 85 -9.85 -1.60 -0.11
N GLY A 86 -10.32 -0.93 -1.16
CA GLY A 86 -10.00 0.46 -1.45
C GLY A 86 -8.71 0.66 -2.23
N ASP A 87 -8.37 1.91 -2.49
CA ASP A 87 -7.12 2.28 -3.13
C ASP A 87 -5.95 2.09 -2.14
N VAL A 88 -4.77 1.77 -2.67
CA VAL A 88 -3.56 1.59 -1.85
C VAL A 88 -2.39 2.32 -2.46
N VAL A 89 -1.41 2.66 -1.62
CA VAL A 89 -0.18 3.31 -2.06
C VAL A 89 1.00 2.40 -1.75
N ILE A 90 1.86 2.16 -2.74
CA ILE A 90 3.12 1.45 -2.58
C ILE A 90 4.25 2.46 -2.68
N VAL A 91 5.13 2.47 -1.68
CA VAL A 91 6.28 3.38 -1.56
C VAL A 91 7.46 2.66 -0.90
N PRO A 92 8.70 3.11 -1.10
CA PRO A 92 9.84 2.63 -0.33
C PRO A 92 9.65 2.88 1.18
N ASP A 93 10.07 1.93 2.02
CA ASP A 93 10.13 2.10 3.49
C ASP A 93 11.00 3.30 3.89
N ASP A 94 12.09 3.51 3.15
CA ASP A 94 13.03 4.62 3.38
C ASP A 94 12.43 6.02 3.15
N ASP A 95 11.22 6.13 2.54
CA ASP A 95 10.50 7.40 2.48
C ASP A 95 10.06 7.88 3.88
N PHE A 96 9.94 6.96 4.86
CA PHE A 96 9.48 7.24 6.23
C PHE A 96 10.49 6.81 7.30
N SER A 97 11.30 5.77 7.03
CA SER A 97 12.37 5.30 7.92
C SER A 97 13.69 5.24 7.16
N PRO A 98 14.32 6.40 6.88
CA PRO A 98 15.61 6.45 6.19
C PRO A 98 16.63 5.53 6.84
N ALA A 99 17.38 4.76 6.04
CA ALA A 99 18.43 3.87 6.53
C ALA A 99 19.46 4.54 7.46
N ALA A 100 19.68 5.85 7.33
CA ALA A 100 20.55 6.64 8.21
C ALA A 100 20.03 6.81 9.65
N LEU A 101 18.78 6.43 9.93
CA LEU A 101 18.11 6.52 11.24
C LEU A 101 17.87 5.13 11.87
N LYS A 102 18.33 4.05 11.24
CA LYS A 102 18.20 2.68 11.77
C LYS A 102 19.39 2.41 12.73
N HIS A 103 19.11 2.40 14.05
CA HIS A 103 20.09 2.14 15.13
C HIS A 103 20.48 0.67 15.28
#